data_AF-A0A2V2A281-F1
#
_entry.id   AF-A0A2V2A281-F1
#
_cell.length_a   1.000
_cell.length_b   1.000
_cell.length_c   1.000
_cell.angle_alpha   90.00
_cell.angle_beta   90.00
_cell.angle_gamma   90.00
#
_symmetry.space_group_name_H-M   'P 1'
#
loop_
_entity.id
_entity.type
_entity.pdbx_description
1 polymer ?
#
loop_
_entity_poly.entity_id
_entity_poly.type
_entity_poly.pdbx_seq_one_letter_code
_entity_poly.pdbx_strand_id
1 'polypeptide(L)'
;MSKLAEYRQLEKNLAEQLQALEALKGDDGLKKEIEFETKLRKLLEHYGFSLKHIINLLDPQTTARRQSPAPAASTRKPRELKVYKNPNTGEVIETKGGNHKALKEWKAEHGADVVEGWLKK
;
A
#
# COMPACT_ATOMS: atom_id res chain seq x y z
N MET A 1 12.43 -25.75 -13.98
CA MET A 1 11.22 -26.27 -14.67
C MET A 1 11.39 -26.02 -16.16
N SER A 2 10.85 -26.87 -17.03
CA SER A 2 10.90 -26.63 -18.48
C SER A 2 9.84 -25.60 -18.86
N LYS A 3 10.17 -24.64 -19.74
CA LYS A 3 9.24 -23.62 -20.26
C LYS A 3 7.96 -24.22 -20.86
N LEU A 4 8.06 -25.43 -21.44
CA LEU A 4 6.91 -26.15 -21.97
C LEU A 4 5.93 -26.57 -20.88
N ALA A 5 6.44 -27.01 -19.72
CA ALA A 5 5.60 -27.38 -18.59
C ALA A 5 4.90 -26.16 -17.98
N GLU A 6 5.59 -25.02 -17.90
CA GLU A 6 5.02 -23.75 -17.47
C GLU A 6 3.90 -23.28 -18.41
N TYR A 7 4.11 -23.35 -19.72
CA TYR A 7 3.09 -23.00 -20.72
C TYR A 7 1.84 -23.88 -20.62
N ARG A 8 2.00 -25.21 -20.51
CA ARG A 8 0.88 -26.14 -20.32
C ARG A 8 0.13 -25.90 -19.02
N GLN A 9 0.84 -25.55 -17.96
CA GLN A 9 0.21 -25.21 -16.69
C GLN A 9 -0.61 -23.92 -16.79
N LEU A 10 -0.10 -22.91 -17.50
CA LEU A 10 -0.85 -21.67 -17.76
C LEU A 10 -2.10 -21.91 -18.62
N GLU A 11 -2.01 -22.75 -19.66
CA GLU A 11 -3.18 -23.13 -20.46
C GLU A 11 -4.27 -23.81 -19.60
N LYS A 12 -3.86 -24.71 -18.70
CA LYS A 12 -4.80 -25.37 -17.80
C LYS A 12 -5.47 -24.38 -16.84
N ASN A 13 -4.70 -23.50 -16.23
CA ASN A 13 -5.24 -22.48 -15.32
C ASN A 13 -6.21 -21.54 -16.05
N LEU A 14 -5.90 -21.16 -17.30
CA LEU A 14 -6.78 -20.33 -18.11
C LEU A 14 -8.11 -21.04 -18.40
N ALA A 15 -8.06 -22.33 -18.75
CA ALA A 15 -9.26 -23.12 -18.97
C ALA A 15 -10.13 -23.22 -17.70
N GLU A 16 -9.51 -23.43 -16.52
CA GLU A 16 -10.22 -23.46 -15.23
C GLU A 16 -10.88 -22.11 -14.92
N GLN A 17 -10.19 -20.99 -15.16
CA GLN A 17 -10.75 -19.65 -14.97
C GLN A 17 -11.94 -19.36 -15.89
N LEU A 18 -11.85 -19.77 -17.16
CA LEU A 18 -12.95 -19.63 -18.11
C LEU A 18 -14.17 -20.45 -17.67
N GLN A 19 -13.95 -21.69 -17.22
CA GLN A 19 -15.02 -22.53 -16.71
C GLN A 19 -15.67 -21.93 -15.44
N ALA A 20 -14.87 -21.37 -14.53
CA ALA A 20 -15.39 -20.69 -13.35
C ALA A 20 -16.24 -19.45 -13.74
N LEU A 21 -15.82 -18.69 -14.74
CA LEU A 21 -16.61 -17.56 -15.26
C LEU A 21 -17.92 -18.02 -15.90
N GLU A 22 -17.94 -19.13 -16.63
CA GLU A 22 -19.18 -19.67 -17.21
C GLU A 22 -20.15 -20.18 -16.14
N ALA A 23 -19.64 -20.84 -15.09
CA ALA A 23 -20.46 -21.24 -13.96
C ALA A 23 -21.13 -20.02 -13.29
N LEU A 24 -20.38 -18.94 -13.11
CA LEU A 24 -20.89 -17.69 -12.54
C LEU A 24 -21.91 -16.98 -13.45
N LYS A 25 -21.77 -17.07 -14.79
CA LYS A 25 -22.78 -16.52 -15.73
C LYS A 25 -24.15 -17.19 -15.58
N GLY A 26 -24.20 -18.43 -15.10
CA GLY A 26 -25.43 -19.17 -14.84
C GLY A 26 -26.18 -18.70 -13.59
N ASP A 27 -25.52 -18.00 -12.67
CA ASP A 27 -26.08 -17.58 -11.40
C ASP A 27 -27.06 -16.41 -11.58
N ASP A 28 -28.33 -16.66 -11.25
CA ASP A 28 -29.39 -15.65 -11.31
C ASP A 28 -29.23 -14.54 -10.27
N GLY A 29 -28.51 -14.78 -9.17
CA GLY A 29 -28.09 -13.76 -8.22
C GLY A 29 -27.14 -12.76 -8.87
N LEU A 30 -26.10 -13.25 -9.55
CA LEU A 30 -25.13 -12.41 -10.26
C LEU A 30 -25.80 -11.59 -11.36
N LYS A 31 -26.73 -12.18 -12.13
CA LYS A 31 -27.49 -11.45 -13.16
C LYS A 31 -28.29 -10.30 -12.56
N LYS A 32 -28.97 -10.51 -11.43
CA LYS A 32 -29.73 -9.47 -10.73
C LYS A 32 -28.83 -8.36 -10.20
N GLU A 33 -27.67 -8.70 -9.65
CA GLU A 33 -26.69 -7.69 -9.19
C GLU A 33 -26.17 -6.84 -10.34
N ILE A 34 -25.80 -7.46 -11.47
CA ILE A 34 -25.36 -6.76 -12.69
C ILE A 34 -26.48 -5.86 -13.22
N GLU A 35 -27.72 -6.35 -13.26
CA GLU A 35 -28.88 -5.58 -13.72
C GLU A 35 -29.11 -4.34 -12.82
N PHE A 36 -29.07 -4.53 -11.51
CA PHE A 36 -29.19 -3.46 -10.53
C PHE A 36 -28.09 -2.41 -10.70
N GLU A 37 -26.83 -2.84 -10.76
CA GLU A 37 -25.68 -1.94 -10.95
C GLU A 37 -25.81 -1.15 -12.26
N THR A 38 -26.18 -1.83 -13.35
CA THR A 38 -26.33 -1.20 -14.67
C THR A 38 -27.43 -0.14 -14.66
N LYS A 39 -28.60 -0.46 -14.06
CA LYS A 39 -29.71 0.49 -13.93
C LYS A 39 -29.32 1.68 -13.04
N LEU A 40 -28.63 1.43 -11.93
CA LEU A 40 -28.16 2.47 -11.03
C LEU A 40 -27.18 3.42 -11.72
N ARG A 41 -26.20 2.90 -12.45
CA ARG A 41 -25.23 3.71 -13.21
C ARG A 41 -25.91 4.57 -14.27
N LYS A 42 -26.86 4.00 -15.02
CA LYS A 42 -27.65 4.76 -16.00
C LYS A 42 -28.48 5.87 -15.35
N LEU A 43 -29.08 5.59 -14.18
CA LEU A 43 -29.85 6.58 -13.43
C LEU A 43 -28.95 7.72 -12.96
N LEU A 44 -27.79 7.40 -12.39
CA LEU A 44 -26.78 8.39 -11.98
C LEU A 44 -26.35 9.28 -13.14
N GLU A 45 -26.03 8.68 -14.29
CA GLU A 45 -25.62 9.40 -15.49
C GLU A 45 -26.72 10.33 -16.01
N HIS A 46 -27.97 9.85 -16.07
CA HIS A 46 -29.11 10.63 -16.56
C HIS A 46 -29.35 11.90 -15.75
N TYR A 47 -29.16 11.85 -14.43
CA TYR A 47 -29.36 12.97 -13.53
C TYR A 47 -28.06 13.71 -13.16
N GLY A 48 -26.92 13.32 -13.73
CA GLY A 48 -25.62 13.93 -13.42
C GLY A 48 -25.15 13.72 -11.97
N PHE A 49 -25.68 12.71 -11.28
CA PHE A 49 -25.28 12.37 -9.93
C PHE A 49 -24.07 11.44 -9.93
N SER A 50 -23.29 11.52 -8.86
CA SER A 50 -22.15 10.63 -8.61
C SER A 50 -22.44 9.70 -7.43
N LEU A 51 -21.66 8.62 -7.29
CA LEU A 51 -21.79 7.70 -6.14
C LEU A 51 -21.72 8.42 -4.78
N LYS A 52 -20.99 9.53 -4.68
CA LYS A 52 -20.94 10.37 -3.48
C LYS A 52 -22.30 10.96 -3.11
N HIS A 53 -23.11 11.32 -4.11
CA HIS A 53 -24.47 11.82 -3.90
C HIS A 53 -25.38 10.73 -3.33
N ILE A 54 -25.25 9.48 -3.80
CA ILE A 54 -25.98 8.34 -3.22
C ILE A 54 -25.57 8.11 -1.77
N ILE A 55 -24.27 8.11 -1.47
CA ILE A 55 -23.77 7.94 -0.10
C ILE A 55 -24.35 9.02 0.81
N ASN A 56 -24.32 10.28 0.37
CA ASN A 56 -24.92 11.39 1.12
C ASN A 56 -26.43 11.27 1.31
N LEU A 57 -27.15 10.66 0.36
CA LEU A 57 -28.60 10.46 0.45
C LEU A 57 -28.95 9.34 1.45
N LEU A 58 -28.24 8.21 1.38
CA LEU A 58 -28.51 7.02 2.20
C LEU A 58 -27.93 7.14 3.61
N ASP A 59 -26.79 7.81 3.75
CA ASP A 59 -26.09 7.99 5.01
C ASP A 59 -25.48 9.41 5.12
N PRO A 60 -26.32 10.42 5.37
CA PRO A 60 -25.88 11.81 5.51
C PRO A 60 -25.00 12.04 6.75
N GLN A 61 -24.99 11.11 7.72
CA GLN A 61 -24.27 11.28 8.99
C GLN A 61 -22.81 10.80 8.92
N THR A 62 -22.44 9.92 7.97
CA THR A 62 -21.03 9.52 7.81
C THR A 62 -20.17 10.54 7.08
N THR A 63 -20.73 11.41 6.24
CA THR A 63 -20.00 12.59 5.74
C THR A 63 -19.79 13.65 6.81
N ALA A 64 -20.60 13.64 7.87
CA ALA A 64 -20.39 14.46 9.07
C ALA A 64 -19.43 13.81 10.10
N ARG A 65 -18.81 12.67 9.78
CA ARG A 65 -17.81 12.03 10.66
C ARG A 65 -16.53 12.85 10.65
N ARG A 66 -16.56 13.89 11.49
CA ARG A 66 -15.49 14.66 12.10
C ARG A 66 -14.25 14.73 11.20
N GLN A 67 -14.09 15.87 10.54
CA GLN A 67 -12.76 16.43 10.35
C GLN A 67 -12.10 16.43 11.73
N SER A 68 -11.33 15.38 12.01
CA SER A 68 -10.41 15.40 13.12
C SER A 68 -9.51 16.59 12.81
N PRO A 69 -9.34 17.56 13.73
CA PRO A 69 -8.49 18.70 13.46
C PRO A 69 -7.16 18.15 12.93
N ALA A 70 -6.76 18.63 11.75
CA ALA A 70 -5.49 18.23 11.16
C ALA A 70 -4.44 18.34 12.27
N PRO A 71 -3.66 17.27 12.56
CA PRO A 71 -2.65 17.36 13.60
C PRO A 71 -1.79 18.58 13.26
N ALA A 72 -1.72 19.54 14.20
CA ALA A 72 -0.95 20.75 14.04
C ALA A 72 0.40 20.35 13.44
N ALA A 73 0.78 20.97 12.33
CA ALA A 73 2.00 20.63 11.60
C ALA A 73 3.16 20.72 12.58
N SER A 74 3.58 19.58 13.13
CA SER A 74 4.74 19.53 14.00
C SER A 74 5.91 19.87 13.09
N THR A 75 6.44 21.08 13.23
CA THR A 75 7.72 21.48 12.67
C THR A 75 8.79 20.62 13.31
N ARG A 76 8.94 19.39 12.78
CA ARG A 76 10.03 18.49 13.17
C ARG A 76 11.34 19.25 12.95
N LYS A 77 12.14 19.36 14.00
CA LYS A 77 13.51 19.87 13.91
C LYS A 77 14.21 19.25 12.70
N PRO A 78 14.90 20.05 11.86
CA PRO A 78 15.66 19.52 10.74
C PRO A 78 16.66 18.49 11.26
N ARG A 79 16.72 17.34 10.59
CA ARG A 79 17.56 16.22 11.04
C ARG A 79 19.03 16.60 10.91
N GLU A 80 19.75 16.57 12.02
CA GLU A 80 21.19 16.83 12.08
C GLU A 80 21.96 15.72 11.36
N LEU A 81 23.05 16.10 10.68
CA LEU A 81 24.00 15.17 10.08
C LEU A 81 24.80 14.52 11.21
N LYS A 82 24.61 13.21 11.39
CA LYS A 82 25.40 12.38 12.30
C LYS A 82 26.55 11.75 11.54
N VAL A 83 27.78 11.98 11.98
CA VAL A 83 28.98 11.37 11.40
C VAL A 83 29.43 10.22 12.31
N TYR A 84 29.42 8.98 11.81
CA TYR A 84 29.89 7.80 12.53
C TYR A 84 31.24 7.38 11.97
N LYS A 85 32.22 7.07 12.83
CA LYS A 85 33.52 6.54 12.40
C LYS A 85 33.76 5.17 13.02
N ASN A 86 33.84 4.12 12.19
CA ASN A 86 34.14 2.78 12.65
C ASN A 86 35.64 2.68 13.04
N PRO A 87 35.99 2.33 14.28
CA PRO A 87 37.37 2.18 14.72
C PRO A 87 38.07 0.95 14.14
N ASN A 88 37.31 -0.07 13.70
CA ASN A 88 37.86 -1.34 13.21
C ASN A 88 38.22 -1.26 11.73
N THR A 89 37.41 -0.59 10.91
CA THR A 89 37.62 -0.47 9.45
C THR A 89 38.11 0.91 9.03
N GLY A 90 38.00 1.91 9.90
CA GLY A 90 38.33 3.31 9.59
C GLY A 90 37.30 4.02 8.71
N GLU A 91 36.23 3.34 8.31
CA GLU A 91 35.16 3.87 7.47
C GLU A 91 34.35 4.96 8.21
N VAL A 92 33.94 5.99 7.47
CA VAL A 92 33.17 7.14 7.99
C VAL A 92 31.84 7.21 7.25
N ILE A 93 30.74 7.28 8.00
CA ILE A 93 29.37 7.41 7.48
C ILE A 93 28.77 8.72 7.94
N GLU A 94 28.28 9.52 7.01
CA GLU A 94 27.49 10.72 7.30
C GLU A 94 26.01 10.44 7.00
N THR A 95 25.14 10.51 8.00
CA THR A 95 23.72 10.28 7.79
C THR A 95 22.84 11.21 8.62
N LYS A 96 21.76 11.70 8.00
CA LYS A 96 20.72 12.48 8.69
C LYS A 96 19.72 11.59 9.45
N GLY A 97 20.01 10.30 9.64
CA GLY A 97 19.15 9.36 10.36
C GLY A 97 19.60 7.90 10.29
N GLY A 98 18.85 6.98 10.92
CA GLY A 98 19.22 5.57 10.99
C GLY A 98 19.07 4.75 9.69
N ASN A 99 18.65 5.36 8.58
CA ASN A 99 18.42 4.64 7.31
C ASN A 99 19.65 4.68 6.39
N HIS A 100 20.79 4.20 6.89
CA HIS A 100 22.02 4.04 6.10
C HIS A 100 22.44 2.56 6.13
N LYS A 101 22.74 1.98 4.97
CA LYS A 101 23.01 0.54 4.83
C LYS A 101 24.19 0.09 5.70
N ALA A 102 25.33 0.75 5.57
CA ALA A 102 26.51 0.42 6.37
C ALA A 102 26.32 0.70 7.88
N LEU A 103 25.46 1.67 8.26
CA LEU A 103 25.17 1.90 9.68
C LEU A 103 24.31 0.76 10.25
N LYS A 104 23.39 0.20 9.45
CA LYS A 104 22.61 -0.98 9.83
C LYS A 104 23.49 -2.23 9.93
N GLU A 105 24.44 -2.39 9.01
CA GLU A 105 25.43 -3.48 9.04
C GLU A 105 26.30 -3.39 10.30
N TRP A 106 26.85 -2.22 10.62
CA TRP A 106 27.59 -2.04 11.87
C TRP A 106 26.74 -2.31 13.11
N LYS A 107 25.47 -1.87 13.12
CA LYS A 107 24.56 -2.14 14.24
C LYS A 107 24.23 -3.63 14.36
N ALA A 108 24.24 -4.38 13.26
CA ALA A 108 24.05 -5.82 13.26
C ALA A 108 25.30 -6.58 13.73
N GLU A 109 26.50 -6.11 13.36
CA GLU A 109 27.77 -6.75 13.70
C GLU A 109 28.27 -6.41 15.10
N HIS A 110 28.19 -5.14 15.51
CA HIS A 110 28.76 -4.63 16.76
C HIS A 110 27.71 -4.24 17.81
N GLY A 111 26.43 -4.29 17.46
CA GLY A 111 25.33 -3.87 18.33
C GLY A 111 25.04 -2.37 18.26
N ALA A 112 23.79 -1.99 18.51
CA ALA A 112 23.33 -0.62 18.37
C ALA A 112 24.01 0.36 19.35
N ASP A 113 24.24 -0.06 20.60
CA ASP A 113 24.80 0.80 21.65
C ASP A 113 26.27 1.16 21.40
N VAL A 114 27.04 0.20 20.87
CA VAL A 114 28.46 0.39 20.53
C VAL A 114 28.58 1.36 19.36
N VAL A 115 27.74 1.19 18.33
CA VAL A 115 27.76 2.04 17.13
C VAL A 115 27.27 3.46 17.44
N GLU A 116 26.31 3.65 18.35
CA GLU A 116 25.95 5.00 18.82
C GLU A 116 27.11 5.71 19.54
N GLY A 117 28.03 4.96 20.16
CA GLY A 117 29.27 5.49 20.75
C GLY A 117 30.32 5.94 19.72
N TRP A 118 30.19 5.55 18.45
CA TRP A 118 31.08 5.96 17.35
C TRP A 118 30.67 7.26 16.69
N LEU A 119 29.61 7.88 17.19
CA LEU A 119 29.13 9.18 16.74
C LEU A 119 30.17 10.25 17.05
N LYS A 120 30.75 10.84 16.00
CA LYS A 120 31.57 12.05 16.09
C LYS A 120 30.62 13.24 16.15
N LYS A 121 30.57 13.90 17.32
CA LYS A 121 29.88 15.18 17.51
C LYS A 121 30.56 16.28 16.70
#